data_AF-A0A831PIU7-F1
#
_entry.id   AF-A0A831PIU7-F1
#
_cell.length_a   1.000
_cell.length_b   1.000
_cell.length_c   1.000
_cell.angle_alpha   90.00
_cell.angle_beta   90.00
_cell.angle_gamma   90.00
#
_symmetry.space_group_name_H-M   'P 1'
#
loop_
_entity.id
_entity.type
_entity.pdbx_description
1 polymer ?
#
loop_
_entity_poly.entity_id
_entity_poly.type
_entity_poly.pdbx_seq_one_letter_code
_entity_poly.pdbx_strand_id
1 'polypeptide(L)' 'MHALSAGRLLILAIWLVFGAIWPGFVPVAQAASVPGITSLGHIDEGMSVPTDLAMDGEGNLYVAEPRSRTVVKYDPYGEL' A
#
# COMPACT_ATOMS: atom_id res chain seq x y z
N MET A 1 1.80 13.03 -58.70
CA MET A 1 1.18 12.07 -57.77
C MET A 1 2.28 11.13 -57.28
N HIS A 2 2.99 11.49 -56.19
CA HIS A 2 4.08 10.66 -55.69
C HIS A 2 3.50 9.45 -54.96
N ALA A 3 3.45 8.30 -55.63
CA ALA A 3 3.10 7.03 -55.00
C ALA A 3 4.07 6.76 -53.85
N LEU A 4 3.54 6.44 -52.67
CA LEU A 4 4.34 6.02 -51.53
C LEU A 4 5.10 4.75 -51.93
N SER A 5 6.43 4.78 -51.83
CA SER A 5 7.27 3.61 -52.16
C SER A 5 7.01 2.47 -51.18
N ALA A 6 7.17 1.22 -51.63
CA ALA A 6 6.92 0.02 -50.83
C ALA A 6 7.61 0.03 -49.44
N GLY A 7 8.82 0.61 -49.34
CA GLY A 7 9.53 0.75 -48.06
C GLY A 7 8.84 1.68 -47.05
N ARG A 8 8.15 2.73 -47.51
CA ARG A 8 7.38 3.63 -46.63
C ARG A 8 6.14 2.95 -46.06
N LEU A 9 5.46 2.14 -46.87
CA LEU A 9 4.32 1.34 -46.42
C LEU A 9 4.73 0.28 -45.39
N LEU A 10 5.90 -0.33 -45.58
CA LEU A 10 6.44 -1.36 -44.68
C LEU A 10 6.80 -0.77 -43.30
N ILE A 11 7.40 0.42 -43.26
CA ILE A 11 7.70 1.14 -42.02
C ILE A 11 6.41 1.50 -41.27
N LEU A 12 5.40 2.03 -41.96
CA LEU A 12 4.12 2.40 -41.34
C LEU A 12 3.39 1.18 -40.75
N ALA A 13 3.45 0.02 -41.41
CA ALA A 13 2.87 -1.22 -40.89
C ALA A 13 3.57 -1.69 -39.60
N ILE A 14 4.89 -1.58 -39.50
CA ILE A 14 5.66 -1.93 -38.29
C ILE A 14 5.28 -1.02 -37.11
N TRP A 15 5.17 0.29 -37.36
CA TRP A 15 4.73 1.25 -36.32
C TRP A 15 3.32 0.98 -35.83
N LEU A 16 2.40 0.59 -36.72
CA LEU A 16 1.01 0.28 -36.36
C LEU A 16 0.96 -0.97 -35.46
N VAL A 17 1.73 -2.01 -35.77
CA VAL A 17 1.81 -3.24 -34.96
C VAL A 17 2.46 -2.97 -33.59
N PHE A 18 3.57 -2.22 -33.54
CA PHE A 18 4.24 -1.90 -32.27
C PHE A 18 3.42 -0.98 -31.36
N GLY A 19 2.70 -0.01 -31.93
CA GLY A 19 1.91 0.95 -31.15
C GLY A 19 0.55 0.44 -30.70
N ALA A 20 -0.10 -0.45 -31.46
CA ALA A 20 -1.47 -0.91 -31.19
C ALA A 20 -1.58 -2.30 -30.55
N ILE A 21 -0.54 -3.15 -30.67
CA ILE A 21 -0.62 -4.56 -30.25
C ILE A 21 0.33 -4.89 -29.09
N TRP A 22 1.38 -4.10 -28.85
CA TRP A 22 2.33 -4.37 -27.76
C TRP A 22 1.82 -3.81 -26.42
N PRO A 23 1.35 -4.65 -25.48
CA PRO A 23 0.80 -4.17 -24.21
C PRO A 23 1.88 -3.63 -23.26
N GLY A 24 3.15 -3.90 -23.55
CA GLY A 24 4.28 -3.61 -22.67
C GLY A 24 4.65 -2.13 -22.50
N PHE A 25 3.94 -1.21 -23.14
CA PHE A 25 4.17 0.24 -22.97
C PHE A 25 2.94 1.00 -22.43
N VAL A 26 1.88 0.29 -22.05
CA VAL A 26 0.82 0.91 -21.25
C VAL A 26 1.25 0.74 -19.79
N PRO A 27 1.59 1.81 -19.05
CA PRO A 27 1.66 1.71 -17.60
C PRO A 27 0.23 1.43 -17.14
N VAL A 28 -0.14 0.16 -17.02
CA VAL A 28 -1.29 -0.24 -16.23
C VAL A 28 -1.01 0.33 -14.84
N ALA A 29 -1.80 1.32 -14.45
CA ALA A 29 -1.76 1.84 -13.10
C ALA A 29 -2.01 0.65 -12.16
N GLN A 30 -0.95 0.18 -11.50
CA GLN A 30 -1.06 -0.90 -10.54
C GLN A 30 -1.85 -0.32 -9.37
N ALA A 31 -3.12 -0.69 -9.24
CA ALA A 31 -3.89 -0.32 -8.07
C ALA A 31 -3.14 -0.84 -6.83
N ALA A 32 -2.91 0.03 -5.85
CA ALA A 32 -2.35 -0.40 -4.58
C ALA A 32 -3.32 -1.43 -3.95
N SER A 33 -2.79 -2.55 -3.48
CA SER A 33 -3.58 -3.48 -2.69
C SER A 33 -3.96 -2.83 -1.37
N VAL A 34 -5.18 -3.08 -0.89
CA VAL A 34 -5.58 -2.71 0.48
C VAL A 34 -4.60 -3.37 1.45
N PRO A 35 -4.05 -2.65 2.44
CA PRO A 35 -3.21 -3.25 3.48
C PRO A 35 -3.95 -4.40 4.17
N GLY A 36 -3.26 -5.52 4.39
CA GLY A 36 -3.79 -6.58 5.23
C GLY A 36 -3.98 -6.05 6.66
N ILE A 37 -5.18 -6.20 7.21
CA ILE A 37 -5.45 -5.91 8.61
C ILE A 37 -5.36 -7.22 9.37
N THR A 38 -4.32 -7.38 10.18
CA THR A 38 -4.19 -8.49 11.13
C THR A 38 -4.73 -8.02 12.47
N SER A 39 -5.68 -8.76 13.05
CA SER A 39 -6.13 -8.51 14.41
C SER A 39 -5.06 -8.96 15.40
N LEU A 40 -4.68 -8.10 16.35
CA LEU A 40 -3.75 -8.43 17.43
C LEU A 40 -4.43 -9.09 18.64
N GLY A 41 -5.75 -9.30 18.59
CA GLY A 41 -6.52 -9.85 19.70
C GLY A 41 -7.03 -8.78 20.66
N HIS A 42 -7.16 -9.15 21.94
CA HIS A 42 -7.61 -8.24 23.00
C HIS A 42 -6.41 -7.75 23.81
N ILE A 43 -6.35 -6.44 24.03
CA ILE A 43 -5.28 -5.78 24.78
C ILE A 43 -5.94 -5.14 26.00
N ASP A 44 -6.10 -5.92 27.07
CA ASP A 44 -6.74 -5.50 28.33
C ASP A 44 -5.97 -5.94 29.57
N GLU A 45 -4.88 -6.70 29.40
CA GLU A 45 -4.08 -7.20 30.52
C GLU A 45 -3.55 -6.06 31.39
N GLY A 46 -3.97 -6.05 32.65
CA GLY A 46 -3.56 -5.04 33.63
C GLY A 46 -4.25 -3.69 33.49
N MET A 47 -5.20 -3.54 32.56
CA MET A 47 -6.00 -2.34 32.38
C MET A 47 -7.34 -2.44 33.11
N SER A 48 -7.85 -1.29 33.54
CA SER A 48 -9.10 -1.21 34.29
C SER A 48 -9.96 -0.02 33.85
N VAL A 49 -9.34 1.06 33.39
CA VAL A 49 -10.01 2.28 32.92
C VAL A 49 -9.12 2.96 31.87
N PRO A 50 -8.79 2.29 30.74
CA PRO A 50 -8.03 2.94 29.68
C PRO A 50 -8.82 4.15 29.16
N THR A 51 -8.14 5.28 29.01
CA THR A 51 -8.80 6.56 28.67
C THR A 51 -8.36 7.15 27.35
N ASP A 52 -7.15 6.82 26.89
CA ASP A 52 -6.58 7.38 25.67
C ASP A 52 -5.53 6.45 25.06
N LEU A 53 -5.26 6.64 23.77
CA LEU A 53 -4.36 5.83 22.97
C LEU A 53 -3.61 6.64 21.91
N ALA A 54 -2.32 6.35 21.72
CA ALA A 54 -1.46 6.98 20.72
C ALA A 54 -0.49 5.95 20.11
N MET A 55 -0.02 6.19 18.88
CA MET A 55 1.01 5.38 18.23
C MET A 55 2.26 6.21 17.91
N ASP A 56 3.44 5.59 17.98
CA ASP A 56 4.68 6.19 17.50
C ASP A 56 5.00 5.78 16.05
N GLY A 57 6.09 6.32 15.48
CA GLY A 57 6.51 6.05 14.11
C GLY A 57 7.03 4.63 13.86
N GLU A 58 7.28 3.85 14.92
CA GLU A 58 7.68 2.44 14.83
C GLU A 58 6.45 1.51 14.91
N GLY A 59 5.26 2.05 15.17
CA GLY A 59 4.01 1.31 15.29
C GLY A 59 3.72 0.81 16.71
N ASN A 60 4.46 1.26 17.72
CA ASN A 60 4.16 0.90 19.10
C ASN A 60 2.90 1.63 19.58
N LEU A 61 2.03 0.93 20.31
CA LEU A 61 0.80 1.48 20.90
C LEU A 61 1.06 1.92 22.35
N TYR A 62 0.69 3.14 22.69
CA TYR A 62 0.75 3.68 24.04
C TYR A 62 -0.67 3.88 24.55
N VAL A 63 -0.98 3.31 25.72
CA VAL A 63 -2.31 3.38 26.33
C VAL A 63 -2.22 4.04 27.70
N ALA A 64 -3.05 5.07 27.91
CA ALA A 64 -3.14 5.75 29.20
C ALA A 64 -4.09 5.01 30.15
N GLU A 65 -3.57 4.53 31.28
CA GLU A 65 -4.32 3.84 32.35
C GLU A 65 -4.26 4.67 33.66
N PRO A 66 -5.25 5.56 33.90
CA PRO A 66 -5.23 6.46 35.05
C PRO A 66 -5.37 5.76 36.40
N ARG A 67 -5.97 4.55 36.47
CA ARG A 67 -6.11 3.85 37.76
C ARG A 67 -4.77 3.37 38.28
N SER A 68 -3.91 2.83 37.42
CA SER A 68 -2.54 2.45 37.76
C SER A 68 -1.56 3.63 37.72
N ARG A 69 -1.96 4.77 37.14
CA ARG A 69 -1.12 5.95 36.91
C ARG A 69 0.07 5.64 35.99
N THR A 70 -0.16 4.79 34.99
CA THR A 70 0.88 4.38 34.03
C THR A 70 0.45 4.70 32.60
N VAL A 71 1.45 4.81 31.73
CA VAL A 71 1.28 4.65 30.29
C VAL A 71 1.87 3.31 29.95
N VAL A 72 1.06 2.41 29.40
CA VAL A 72 1.48 1.06 28.99
C VAL A 72 1.88 1.13 27.51
N LYS A 73 3.04 0.57 27.18
CA LYS A 73 3.53 0.45 25.80
C LYS A 73 3.31 -0.98 25.34
N TYR A 74 2.79 -1.15 24.14
CA TYR A 74 2.76 -2.40 23.41
C TYR A 74 3.56 -2.24 22.12
N ASP A 75 4.28 -3.28 21.74
CA ASP A 75 4.94 -3.36 20.45
C ASP A 75 3.90 -3.46 19.30
N PRO A 76 4.34 -3.42 18.02
CA PRO A 76 3.43 -3.50 16.88
C PRO A 76 2.65 -4.82 16.76
N TYR A 77 2.99 -5.83 17.57
CA TYR A 77 2.36 -7.15 17.61
C TYR A 77 1.44 -7.32 18.82
N GLY A 78 1.34 -6.31 19.70
CA GLY A 78 0.48 -6.32 20.88
C GLY A 78 1.14 -6.91 22.13
N GLU A 79 2.47 -7.04 22.15
CA GLU A 79 3.25 -7.54 23.29
C GLU A 79 3.79 -6.38 24.16
N LEU A 80 3.91 -6.58 25.48
CA LEU A 80 4.36 -5.57 26.46
C LEU A 80 5.88 -5.28 26.44
#